data_AF-A0AA38FGA4-F1
#
_entry.id   AF-A0AA38FGA4-F1
#
_cell.length_a   1.000
_cell.length_b   1.000
_cell.length_c   1.000
_cell.angle_alpha   90.00
_cell.angle_beta   90.00
_cell.angle_gamma   90.00
#
_symmetry.space_group_name_H-M   'P 1'
#
loop_
_entity.id
_entity.type
_entity.pdbx_description
1 polymer ?
#
loop_
_entity_poly.entity_id
_entity_poly.type
_entity_poly.pdbx_seq_one_letter_code
_entity_poly.pdbx_strand_id
1 'polypeptide(L)'
;SYAAMEKTFKIYVYKDGLKPMVHQGPVTGIYASEGLFIDTMEQGNQFITEDPAKARMFFLPYSVKQMVNYLYDPYSRSMKPIKRHISSYVRNIGVAHPYWNRTGGRDHFFVSCHDW
;
A
#
# COMPACT_ATOMS: atom_id res chain seq x y z
N SER A 1 20.41 7.94 -16.15
CA SER A 1 21.28 7.27 -15.16
C SER A 1 20.51 7.07 -13.87
N TYR A 2 20.97 6.18 -12.99
CA TYR A 2 20.37 5.94 -11.67
C TYR A 2 20.19 7.24 -10.86
N ALA A 3 21.21 8.10 -10.81
CA ALA A 3 21.16 9.38 -10.11
C ALA A 3 20.08 10.35 -10.66
N ALA A 4 19.75 10.28 -11.95
CA ALA A 4 18.66 11.07 -12.52
C ALA A 4 17.28 10.52 -12.13
N MET A 5 17.16 9.19 -12.02
CA MET A 5 15.94 8.52 -11.57
C MET A 5 15.64 8.89 -10.11
N GLU A 6 16.61 8.83 -9.20
CA GLU A 6 16.38 9.18 -7.78
C GLU A 6 15.83 10.61 -7.57
N LYS A 7 16.23 11.54 -8.44
CA LYS A 7 15.76 12.93 -8.38
C LYS A 7 14.34 13.10 -8.92
N THR A 8 13.97 12.33 -9.94
CA THR A 8 12.74 12.54 -10.73
C THR A 8 11.62 11.57 -10.43
N PHE A 9 11.96 10.36 -9.98
CA PHE A 9 10.99 9.34 -9.60
C PHE A 9 10.48 9.63 -8.20
N LYS A 10 9.18 9.87 -8.10
CA LYS A 10 8.50 10.13 -6.84
C LYS A 10 7.31 9.21 -6.65
N ILE A 11 7.10 8.82 -5.40
CA ILE A 11 6.01 7.99 -4.92
C ILE A 11 5.16 8.84 -3.99
N TYR A 12 3.86 8.87 -4.23
CA TYR A 12 2.89 9.39 -3.27
C TYR A 12 2.39 8.23 -2.42
N VAL A 13 2.38 8.37 -1.11
CA VAL A 13 1.84 7.37 -0.18
C VAL A 13 0.46 7.84 0.28
N TYR A 14 -0.58 7.07 0.01
CA TYR A 14 -1.92 7.38 0.51
C TYR A 14 -1.94 7.33 2.03
N LYS A 15 -2.43 8.38 2.69
CA LYS A 15 -2.51 8.51 4.15
C LYS A 15 -3.78 7.89 4.75
N ASP A 16 -4.70 7.47 3.89
CA ASP A 16 -5.98 6.89 4.27
C ASP A 16 -5.80 5.47 4.80
N GLY A 17 -6.73 5.09 5.67
CA GLY A 17 -6.77 3.75 6.27
C GLY A 17 -6.44 3.76 7.75
N LEU A 18 -6.60 2.60 8.38
CA LEU A 18 -6.39 2.45 9.82
C LEU A 18 -5.42 1.30 10.10
N LYS A 19 -4.51 1.55 11.03
CA LYS A 19 -3.71 0.50 11.65
C LYS A 19 -4.65 -0.48 12.40
N PRO A 20 -4.34 -1.79 12.41
CA PRO A 20 -3.12 -2.39 11.88
C PRO A 20 -3.21 -2.83 10.42
N MET A 21 -4.33 -2.57 9.71
CA MET A 21 -4.54 -3.07 8.34
C MET A 21 -3.79 -2.25 7.28
N VAL A 22 -3.56 -0.97 7.57
CA VAL A 22 -2.90 0.00 6.69
C VAL A 22 -1.84 0.74 7.48
N HIS A 23 -0.76 1.17 6.82
CA HIS A 23 0.38 1.88 7.40
C HIS A 23 1.19 1.07 8.43
N GLN A 24 1.00 -0.24 8.44
CA GLN A 24 1.70 -1.14 9.35
C GLN A 24 1.77 -2.54 8.76
N GLY A 25 2.93 -3.17 8.87
CA GLY A 25 3.14 -4.57 8.50
C GLY A 25 4.15 -5.25 9.42
N PRO A 26 4.27 -6.58 9.36
CA PRO A 26 5.26 -7.32 10.14
C PRO A 26 6.69 -7.07 9.61
N VAL A 27 7.61 -6.67 10.49
CA VAL A 27 9.02 -6.41 10.13
C VAL A 27 9.95 -7.57 10.46
N THR A 28 9.39 -8.73 10.82
CA THR A 28 10.14 -9.94 11.21
C THR A 28 9.62 -11.19 10.50
N GLY A 29 10.46 -12.21 10.44
CA GLY A 29 10.13 -13.50 9.82
C GLY A 29 9.96 -13.42 8.29
N ILE A 30 9.25 -14.40 7.72
CA ILE A 30 9.09 -14.53 6.26
C ILE A 30 8.27 -13.39 5.63
N TYR A 31 7.57 -12.60 6.45
CA TYR A 31 6.76 -11.46 6.00
C TYR A 31 7.48 -10.11 6.14
N ALA A 32 8.75 -10.12 6.57
CA ALA A 32 9.49 -8.90 6.88
C ALA A 32 9.61 -7.94 5.70
N SER A 33 9.70 -8.45 4.46
CA SER A 33 9.85 -7.58 3.28
C SER A 33 8.62 -6.70 3.02
N GLU A 34 7.39 -7.20 3.24
CA GLU A 34 6.16 -6.39 3.15
C GLU A 34 6.16 -5.29 4.21
N GLY A 35 6.40 -5.64 5.48
CA GLY A 35 6.38 -4.68 6.56
C GLY A 35 7.53 -3.66 6.50
N LEU A 36 8.75 -4.09 6.18
CA LEU A 36 9.90 -3.20 6.02
C LEU A 36 9.68 -2.20 4.87
N PHE A 37 9.08 -2.63 3.76
CA PHE A 37 8.76 -1.71 2.66
C PHE A 37 7.72 -0.68 3.10
N ILE A 38 6.63 -1.10 3.75
CA ILE A 38 5.61 -0.19 4.29
C ILE A 38 6.27 0.81 5.26
N ASP A 39 7.05 0.32 6.23
CA ASP A 39 7.71 1.16 7.24
C ASP A 39 8.72 2.15 6.62
N THR A 40 9.50 1.73 5.63
CA THR A 40 10.43 2.61 4.89
C THR A 40 9.69 3.71 4.11
N MET A 41 8.48 3.43 3.64
CA MET A 41 7.63 4.43 2.99
C MET A 41 6.95 5.34 4.02
N GLU A 42 6.58 4.84 5.20
CA GLU A 42 6.00 5.66 6.28
C GLU A 42 7.01 6.64 6.89
N GLN A 43 8.27 6.20 7.08
CA GLN A 43 9.31 7.01 7.72
C GLN A 43 9.79 8.19 6.86
N GLY A 44 9.49 8.19 5.56
CA GLY A 44 10.01 9.19 4.64
C GLY A 44 11.36 8.77 4.05
N ASN A 45 11.49 8.89 2.73
CA ASN A 45 12.76 8.75 2.03
C ASN A 45 12.81 9.68 0.81
N GLN A 46 13.95 9.72 0.12
CA GLN A 46 14.18 10.63 -1.01
C GLN A 46 13.18 10.44 -2.18
N PHE A 47 12.50 9.30 -2.27
CA PHE A 47 11.52 9.02 -3.32
C PHE A 47 10.12 9.49 -2.97
N ILE A 48 9.83 9.92 -1.73
CA ILE A 48 8.47 10.27 -1.32
C ILE A 48 8.15 11.72 -1.67
N THR A 49 6.89 11.96 -2.05
CA THR A 49 6.35 13.30 -2.24
C THR A 49 4.96 13.44 -1.67
N GLU A 50 4.67 14.61 -1.12
CA GLU A 50 3.34 15.05 -0.68
C GLU A 50 2.54 15.69 -1.83
N ASP A 51 3.19 15.94 -2.96
CA ASP A 51 2.58 16.55 -4.14
C ASP A 51 2.22 15.47 -5.18
N PRO A 52 0.94 15.11 -5.32
CA PRO A 52 0.52 14.06 -6.25
C PRO A 52 0.80 14.42 -7.72
N ALA A 53 1.00 15.70 -8.06
CA ALA A 53 1.38 16.09 -9.43
C ALA A 53 2.83 15.71 -9.76
N LYS A 54 3.71 15.57 -8.76
CA LYS A 54 5.10 15.11 -8.93
C LYS A 54 5.23 13.60 -8.91
N ALA A 55 4.22 12.90 -8.41
CA ALA A 55 4.25 11.46 -8.24
C ALA A 55 4.12 10.70 -9.58
N ARG A 56 5.02 9.74 -9.78
CA ARG A 56 5.00 8.77 -10.89
C ARG A 56 4.28 7.49 -10.51
N MET A 57 4.29 7.14 -9.22
CA MET A 57 3.61 5.97 -8.67
C MET A 57 2.88 6.36 -7.39
N PHE A 58 1.81 5.61 -7.08
CA PHE A 58 0.96 5.80 -5.91
C PHE A 58 0.96 4.52 -5.09
N PHE A 59 1.49 4.59 -3.88
CA PHE A 59 1.58 3.43 -2.99
C PHE A 59 0.34 3.33 -2.11
N LEU A 60 -0.24 2.13 -2.07
CA LEU A 60 -1.33 1.73 -1.20
C LEU A 60 -0.73 0.97 0.01
N PRO A 61 -0.52 1.62 1.17
CA PRO A 61 0.24 1.05 2.28
C PRO A 61 -0.55 0.03 3.12
N TYR A 62 -1.40 -0.79 2.50
CA TYR A 62 -2.10 -1.86 3.22
C TYR A 62 -1.23 -3.12 3.35
N SER A 63 -1.36 -3.83 4.47
CA SER A 63 -0.68 -5.09 4.71
C SER A 63 -1.63 -6.27 4.51
N VAL A 64 -1.31 -7.13 3.53
CA VAL A 64 -2.04 -8.37 3.30
C VAL A 64 -1.88 -9.29 4.51
N LYS A 65 -0.67 -9.36 5.08
CA LYS A 65 -0.44 -10.23 6.24
C LYS A 65 -1.26 -9.79 7.45
N GLN A 66 -1.40 -8.49 7.71
CA GLN A 66 -2.25 -8.00 8.78
C GLN A 66 -3.72 -8.31 8.49
N MET A 67 -4.20 -8.14 7.25
CA MET A 67 -5.56 -8.55 6.91
C MET A 67 -5.81 -10.05 7.12
N VAL A 68 -4.83 -10.91 6.81
CA VAL A 68 -4.92 -12.34 7.13
C VAL A 68 -5.02 -12.55 8.64
N ASN A 69 -4.16 -11.91 9.43
CA ASN A 69 -4.16 -12.09 10.89
C ASN A 69 -5.47 -11.68 11.58
N TYR A 70 -6.17 -10.67 11.05
CA TYR A 70 -7.34 -10.07 11.73
C TYR A 70 -8.70 -10.36 11.06
N LEU A 71 -8.71 -10.65 9.76
CA LEU A 71 -9.95 -10.79 8.98
C LEU A 71 -10.16 -12.21 8.43
N TYR A 72 -9.13 -13.05 8.38
CA TYR A 72 -9.27 -14.40 7.86
C TYR A 72 -9.72 -15.36 8.95
N ASP A 73 -10.80 -16.09 8.69
CA ASP A 73 -11.21 -17.25 9.47
C ASP A 73 -10.74 -18.53 8.77
N PRO A 74 -9.76 -19.28 9.34
CA PRO A 74 -9.24 -20.52 8.78
C PRO A 74 -10.30 -21.61 8.58
N TYR A 75 -11.36 -21.62 9.38
CA TYR A 75 -12.44 -22.61 9.27
C TYR A 75 -13.36 -22.32 8.09
N SER A 76 -13.63 -21.03 7.83
CA SER A 76 -14.43 -20.60 6.68
C SER A 76 -13.73 -20.80 5.33
N ARG A 77 -12.39 -20.79 5.32
CA ARG A 77 -11.54 -20.74 4.11
C ARG A 77 -11.94 -19.64 3.11
N SER A 78 -12.59 -18.58 3.60
CA SER A 78 -13.18 -17.55 2.78
C SER A 78 -12.30 -16.31 2.75
N MET A 79 -11.88 -15.91 1.55
CA MET A 79 -11.18 -14.63 1.31
C MET A 79 -12.13 -13.43 1.23
N LYS A 80 -13.44 -13.63 1.40
CA LYS A 80 -14.44 -12.56 1.26
C LYS A 80 -14.19 -11.37 2.21
N PRO A 81 -13.84 -11.55 3.50
CA PRO A 81 -13.57 -10.43 4.39
C PRO A 81 -12.42 -9.54 3.90
N ILE A 82 -11.30 -10.16 3.51
CA ILE A 82 -10.12 -9.47 2.98
C ILE A 82 -10.46 -8.73 1.68
N LYS A 83 -11.09 -9.42 0.72
CA LYS A 83 -11.51 -8.80 -0.56
C LYS A 83 -12.43 -7.60 -0.33
N ARG A 84 -13.37 -7.71 0.62
CA ARG A 84 -14.30 -6.62 0.96
C ARG A 84 -13.56 -5.43 1.57
N HIS A 85 -12.60 -5.68 2.46
CA HIS A 85 -11.78 -4.63 3.06
C HIS A 85 -10.97 -3.88 2.00
N ILE A 86 -10.22 -4.59 1.14
CA ILE A 86 -9.43 -3.99 0.05
C ILE A 86 -10.35 -3.21 -0.92
N SER A 87 -11.49 -3.79 -1.31
CA SER A 87 -12.43 -3.12 -2.21
C SER A 87 -12.98 -1.83 -1.61
N SER A 88 -13.31 -1.83 -0.31
CA SER A 88 -13.76 -0.63 0.40
C SER A 88 -12.65 0.41 0.50
N TYR A 89 -11.42 -0.01 0.80
CA TYR A 89 -10.26 0.87 0.90
C TYR A 89 -9.97 1.59 -0.42
N VAL A 90 -9.87 0.82 -1.51
CA VAL A 90 -9.64 1.34 -2.86
C VAL A 90 -10.77 2.26 -3.30
N ARG A 91 -12.03 1.89 -3.02
CA ARG A 91 -13.19 2.74 -3.34
C ARG A 91 -13.12 4.07 -2.59
N ASN A 92 -12.78 4.06 -1.31
CA ASN A 92 -12.70 5.28 -0.50
C ASN A 92 -11.59 6.20 -1.02
N ILE A 93 -10.43 5.64 -1.35
CA ILE A 93 -9.34 6.39 -1.98
C ILE A 93 -9.80 7.00 -3.31
N GLY A 94 -10.43 6.20 -4.18
CA GLY A 94 -10.88 6.67 -5.49
C GLY A 94 -11.92 7.79 -5.42
N VAL A 95 -12.69 7.87 -4.33
CA VAL A 95 -13.64 8.97 -4.08
C VAL A 95 -12.94 10.19 -3.46
N ALA A 96 -12.02 9.97 -2.53
CA ALA A 96 -11.36 11.05 -1.79
C ALA A 96 -10.31 11.79 -2.63
N HIS A 97 -9.68 11.13 -3.59
CA HIS A 97 -8.51 11.64 -4.30
C HIS A 97 -8.74 11.73 -5.82
N PRO A 98 -8.96 12.93 -6.38
CA PRO A 98 -9.27 13.11 -7.81
C PRO A 98 -8.20 12.57 -8.77
N TYR A 99 -6.95 12.49 -8.32
CA TYR A 99 -5.83 11.98 -9.12
C TYR A 99 -5.81 10.45 -9.24
N TRP A 100 -6.60 9.71 -8.45
CA TRP A 100 -6.75 8.25 -8.59
C TRP A 100 -7.08 7.83 -10.02
N ASN A 101 -8.02 8.55 -10.65
CA ASN A 101 -8.54 8.18 -11.96
C ASN A 101 -7.69 8.69 -13.13
N ARG A 102 -6.57 9.38 -12.88
CA ARG A 102 -5.73 9.98 -13.94
C ARG A 102 -5.16 8.94 -14.92
N THR A 103 -4.97 7.70 -14.46
CA THR A 103 -4.50 6.57 -15.28
C THR A 103 -5.48 5.39 -15.30
N GLY A 104 -6.64 5.52 -14.64
CA GLY A 104 -7.50 4.37 -14.33
C GLY A 104 -6.86 3.37 -13.35
N GLY A 105 -5.97 3.84 -12.45
CA GLY A 105 -5.32 3.00 -11.42
C GLY A 105 -4.03 2.29 -11.85
N ARG A 106 -3.52 2.51 -13.06
CA ARG A 106 -2.34 1.78 -13.59
C ARG A 106 -1.01 2.12 -12.92
N ASP A 107 -0.91 3.30 -12.32
CA ASP A 107 0.25 3.79 -11.57
C ASP A 107 0.12 3.58 -10.06
N HIS A 108 -0.88 2.81 -9.63
CA HIS A 108 -1.12 2.48 -8.25
C HIS A 108 -0.58 1.08 -7.95
N PHE A 109 0.11 0.92 -6.84
CA PHE A 109 0.72 -0.35 -6.48
C PHE A 109 0.63 -0.60 -4.97
N PHE A 110 0.76 -1.88 -4.62
CA PHE A 110 0.91 -2.36 -3.26
C PHE A 110 1.99 -3.44 -3.27
N VAL A 111 2.46 -3.82 -2.08
CA VAL A 111 3.43 -4.91 -1.92
C VAL A 111 2.79 -6.02 -1.10
N SER A 112 3.18 -7.26 -1.38
CA SER A 112 2.85 -8.36 -0.51
C SER A 112 3.93 -9.42 -0.54
N CYS A 113 4.12 -10.12 0.57
CA CYS A 113 4.94 -11.32 0.60
C CYS A 113 4.22 -12.49 -0.08
N HIS A 114 4.98 -13.45 -0.62
CA HIS A 114 4.44 -14.59 -1.37
C HIS A 114 3.74 -15.62 -0.47
N ASP A 115 4.17 -15.79 0.79
CA ASP A 115 3.84 -16.96 1.61
C ASP A 115 2.64 -16.77 2.55
N TRP A 116 1.51 -16.23 2.06
CA TRP A 116 0.26 -16.18 2.81
C TRP A 116 -0.67 -17.37 2.54
#